data_AF-A0A3B8WCG2-F1
#
_entry.id   AF-A0A3B8WCG2-F1
#
_cell.length_a   1.000
_cell.length_b   1.000
_cell.length_c   1.000
_cell.angle_alpha   90.00
_cell.angle_beta   90.00
_cell.angle_gamma   90.00
#
_symmetry.space_group_name_H-M   'P 1'
#
loop_
_entity.id
_entity.type
_entity.pdbx_description
1 polymer ?
#
loop_
_entity_poly.entity_id
_entity_poly.type
_entity_poly.pdbx_seq_one_letter_code
_entity_poly.pdbx_strand_id
1 'polypeptide(L)'
;DEVHRFNKSQQDAFLPHIEDGTFIFVGATTENPSFELNSALLSRTRVYVLKNLEAADIRRLLDSALESEQGFAGQLRVDEGGLATMAEASGGDARRALNILEVAADLAEPDDDGVNRVTAQTLEQVLQTSLRRFDKG
;
A
#
# COMPACT_ATOMS: atom_id res chain seq x y z
N ASP A 1 4.25 11.71 -6.81
CA ASP A 1 3.10 11.22 -6.05
C ASP A 1 2.23 12.41 -5.66
N GLU A 2 0.94 12.19 -5.37
CA GLU A 2 -0.04 13.20 -4.97
C GLU A 2 -0.09 14.45 -5.86
N VAL A 3 -0.16 14.25 -7.18
CA VAL A 3 -0.04 15.35 -8.17
C VAL A 3 -1.13 16.42 -8.06
N HIS A 4 -2.24 16.13 -7.37
CA HIS A 4 -3.27 17.11 -7.05
C HIS A 4 -2.78 18.24 -6.13
N ARG A 5 -1.67 18.04 -5.39
CA ARG A 5 -1.12 19.08 -4.51
C ARG A 5 -0.41 20.20 -5.25
N PHE A 6 -0.16 20.04 -6.55
CA PHE A 6 0.52 21.06 -7.35
C PHE A 6 -0.45 22.13 -7.82
N ASN A 7 -0.12 23.38 -7.54
CA ASN A 7 -0.85 24.50 -8.13
C ASN A 7 -0.59 24.58 -9.64
N LYS A 8 -1.43 25.35 -10.35
CA LYS A 8 -1.37 25.46 -11.81
C LYS A 8 0.03 25.86 -12.33
N SER A 9 0.68 26.84 -11.70
CA SER A 9 2.01 27.31 -12.13
C SER A 9 3.08 26.23 -11.98
N GLN A 10 2.99 25.40 -10.93
CA GLN A 10 3.88 24.24 -10.75
C GLN A 10 3.63 23.17 -11.82
N GLN A 11 2.36 22.92 -12.18
CA GLN A 11 2.03 21.97 -13.25
C GLN A 11 2.53 22.46 -14.62
N ASP A 12 2.35 23.75 -14.93
CA ASP A 12 2.80 24.34 -16.19
C ASP A 12 4.33 24.30 -16.35
N ALA A 13 5.08 24.37 -15.25
CA ALA A 13 6.54 24.29 -15.26
C ALA A 13 7.07 22.94 -15.80
N PHE A 14 6.28 21.87 -15.75
CA PHE A 14 6.69 20.56 -16.29
C PHE A 14 6.51 20.45 -17.81
N LEU A 15 5.63 21.24 -18.43
CA LEU A 15 5.22 21.05 -19.83
C LEU A 15 6.37 21.03 -20.84
N PRO A 16 7.34 21.98 -20.81
CA PRO A 16 8.40 22.00 -21.81
C PRO A 16 9.23 20.71 -21.79
N HIS A 17 9.50 20.19 -20.60
CA HIS A 17 10.31 18.99 -20.38
C HIS A 17 9.58 17.67 -20.71
N ILE A 18 8.25 17.70 -20.68
CA ILE A 18 7.42 16.58 -21.13
C ILE A 18 7.36 16.58 -22.67
N GLU A 19 7.24 17.76 -23.27
CA GLU A 19 7.13 17.94 -24.72
C GLU A 19 8.42 17.62 -25.47
N ASP A 20 9.57 18.04 -24.93
CA ASP A 20 10.88 17.77 -25.52
C ASP A 20 11.43 16.38 -25.18
N GLY A 21 10.74 15.64 -24.30
CA GLY A 21 11.11 14.28 -23.90
C GLY A 21 12.27 14.20 -22.89
N THR A 22 12.60 15.30 -22.20
CA THR A 22 13.62 15.31 -21.13
C THR A 22 13.33 14.25 -20.06
N PHE A 23 12.06 14.02 -19.72
CA PHE A 23 11.63 12.93 -18.84
C PHE A 23 10.24 12.39 -19.20
N ILE A 24 9.94 11.19 -18.71
CA ILE A 24 8.58 10.61 -18.76
C ILE A 24 7.85 11.00 -17.49
N PHE A 25 6.75 11.74 -17.62
CA PHE A 25 5.92 12.12 -16.48
C PHE A 25 4.99 10.97 -16.05
N VAL A 26 5.14 10.52 -14.80
CA VAL A 26 4.22 9.58 -14.15
C VAL A 26 3.66 10.24 -12.90
N GLY A 27 2.38 10.63 -12.98
CA GLY A 27 1.63 11.21 -11.87
C GLY A 27 0.73 10.17 -11.20
N ALA A 28 0.65 10.21 -9.87
CA ALA A 28 -0.29 9.42 -9.08
C ALA A 28 -1.13 10.35 -8.20
N THR A 29 -2.41 10.04 -8.04
CA THR A 29 -3.37 10.80 -7.22
C THR A 29 -4.54 9.89 -6.84
N THR A 30 -5.11 10.10 -5.65
CA THR A 30 -6.39 9.50 -5.23
C THR A 30 -7.60 10.32 -5.69
N GLU A 31 -7.38 11.59 -6.02
CA GLU A 31 -8.42 12.51 -6.49
C GLU A 31 -8.70 12.37 -7.98
N ASN A 32 -9.86 12.86 -8.42
CA ASN A 32 -10.22 12.83 -9.84
C ASN A 32 -9.31 13.77 -10.68
N PRO A 33 -8.51 13.22 -11.62
CA PRO A 33 -7.54 14.01 -12.39
C PRO A 33 -8.15 15.14 -13.21
N SER A 34 -9.42 15.03 -13.63
CA SER A 34 -10.06 16.06 -14.47
C SER A 34 -10.32 17.37 -13.73
N PHE A 35 -10.34 17.34 -12.39
CA PHE A 35 -10.53 18.53 -11.55
C PHE A 35 -9.19 19.11 -11.08
N GLU A 36 -8.24 18.23 -10.78
CA GLU A 36 -6.99 18.62 -10.11
C GLU A 36 -5.84 18.94 -11.07
N LEU A 37 -5.87 18.37 -12.29
CA LEU A 37 -4.86 18.63 -13.31
C LEU A 37 -5.34 19.64 -14.34
N ASN A 38 -4.44 20.52 -14.75
CA ASN A 38 -4.74 21.47 -15.81
C ASN A 38 -4.89 20.76 -17.17
N SER A 39 -5.65 21.37 -18.08
CA SER A 39 -5.95 20.78 -19.39
C SER A 39 -4.70 20.53 -20.25
N ALA A 40 -3.65 21.34 -20.07
CA ALA A 40 -2.42 21.20 -20.84
C ALA A 40 -1.68 19.91 -20.46
N LEU A 41 -1.56 19.60 -19.18
CA LEU A 41 -0.93 18.37 -18.69
C LEU A 41 -1.79 17.14 -19.05
N LEU A 42 -3.12 17.24 -18.89
CA LEU A 42 -4.04 16.16 -19.27
C LEU A 42 -3.95 15.81 -20.76
N SER A 43 -3.79 16.80 -21.64
CA SER A 43 -3.66 16.54 -23.09
C SER A 43 -2.38 15.81 -23.50
N ARG A 44 -1.37 15.74 -22.62
CA ARG A 44 -0.06 15.11 -22.85
C ARG A 44 0.14 13.84 -22.03
N THR A 45 -0.85 13.46 -21.22
CA THR A 45 -0.78 12.31 -20.33
C THR A 45 -1.88 11.30 -20.64
N ARG A 46 -1.64 10.04 -20.30
CA ARG A 46 -2.67 9.00 -20.33
C ARG A 46 -3.14 8.75 -18.91
N VAL A 47 -4.45 8.79 -18.71
CA VAL A 47 -5.07 8.53 -17.41
C VAL A 47 -5.43 7.05 -17.30
N TYR A 48 -4.92 6.40 -16.26
CA TYR A 48 -5.27 5.03 -15.91
C TYR A 48 -5.95 5.01 -14.54
N VAL A 49 -7.13 4.41 -14.48
CA VAL A 49 -7.83 4.20 -13.21
C VAL A 49 -7.36 2.88 -12.63
N LEU A 50 -6.64 2.95 -11.50
CA LEU A 50 -6.29 1.77 -10.72
C LEU A 50 -7.48 1.39 -9.83
N LYS A 51 -7.67 0.08 -9.65
CA LYS A 51 -8.67 -0.47 -8.74
C LYS A 51 -7.97 -1.01 -7.50
N ASN A 52 -8.71 -1.08 -6.40
CA ASN A 52 -8.25 -1.79 -5.21
C ASN A 52 -7.95 -3.25 -5.57
N LEU A 53 -6.99 -3.82 -4.85
CA LEU A 53 -6.61 -5.22 -5.02
C LEU A 53 -7.70 -6.14 -4.47
N GLU A 54 -7.84 -7.31 -5.07
CA GLU A 54 -8.70 -8.35 -4.52
C GLU A 54 -8.01 -9.02 -3.32
N ALA A 55 -8.78 -9.65 -2.43
CA ALA A 55 -8.23 -10.31 -1.24
C ALA A 55 -7.18 -11.38 -1.61
N ALA A 56 -7.35 -12.07 -2.74
CA ALA A 56 -6.38 -13.04 -3.25
C ALA A 56 -5.05 -12.39 -3.68
N ASP A 57 -5.09 -11.18 -4.24
CA ASP A 57 -3.88 -10.43 -4.60
C ASP A 57 -3.13 -9.96 -3.35
N ILE A 58 -3.86 -9.49 -2.34
CA ILE A 58 -3.28 -9.12 -1.04
C ILE A 58 -2.66 -10.34 -0.36
N ARG A 59 -3.33 -11.50 -0.37
CA ARG A 59 -2.75 -12.72 0.19
C ARG A 59 -1.43 -13.08 -0.50
N ARG A 60 -1.39 -13.05 -1.84
CA ARG A 60 -0.15 -13.30 -2.60
C ARG A 60 0.96 -12.30 -2.26
N LEU A 61 0.61 -11.03 -2.04
CA LEU A 61 1.56 -10.02 -1.58
C LEU A 61 2.12 -10.36 -0.19
N LEU A 62 1.27 -10.75 0.76
CA LEU A 62 1.69 -11.11 2.12
C LEU A 62 2.54 -12.37 2.12
N ASP A 63 2.15 -13.41 1.36
CA ASP A 63 2.95 -14.62 1.15
C ASP A 63 4.35 -14.25 0.62
N SER A 64 4.41 -13.40 -0.41
CA SER A 64 5.68 -12.92 -0.96
C SER A 64 6.51 -12.13 0.06
N ALA A 65 5.89 -11.37 0.94
CA ALA A 65 6.60 -10.61 1.98
C ALA A 65 7.18 -11.53 3.06
N LEU A 66 6.51 -12.64 3.38
CA LEU A 66 7.02 -13.64 4.32
C LEU A 66 8.27 -14.33 3.80
N GLU A 67 8.31 -14.66 2.50
CA GLU A 67 9.41 -15.42 1.89
C GLU A 67 10.57 -14.55 1.41
N SER A 68 10.31 -13.31 0.98
CA SER A 68 11.31 -12.43 0.38
C SER A 68 12.44 -12.07 1.35
N GLU A 69 13.68 -12.01 0.85
CA GLU A 69 14.83 -11.49 1.59
C GLU A 69 14.69 -10.01 1.99
N GLN A 70 13.89 -9.24 1.23
CA GLN A 70 13.56 -7.85 1.56
C GLN A 70 12.39 -7.73 2.56
N GLY A 71 11.74 -8.85 2.85
CA GLY A 71 10.70 -8.96 3.86
C GLY A 71 11.21 -9.75 5.06
N PHE A 72 10.51 -10.84 5.40
CA PHE A 72 10.82 -11.62 6.61
C PHE A 72 11.76 -12.80 6.38
N ALA A 73 12.15 -13.11 5.14
CA ALA A 73 13.10 -14.18 4.80
C ALA A 73 12.77 -15.54 5.48
N GLY A 74 11.48 -15.86 5.64
CA GLY A 74 11.00 -17.08 6.30
C GLY A 74 11.13 -17.11 7.82
N GLN A 75 11.51 -15.99 8.46
CA GLN A 75 11.71 -15.88 9.91
C GLN A 75 10.43 -15.55 10.69
N LEU A 76 9.32 -15.34 9.98
CA LEU A 76 8.00 -15.10 10.53
C LEU A 76 7.01 -16.13 10.00
N ARG A 77 6.27 -16.77 10.91
CA ARG A 77 5.20 -17.72 10.58
C ARG A 77 3.84 -17.05 10.78
N VAL A 78 3.00 -17.11 9.76
CA VAL A 78 1.59 -16.71 9.82
C VAL A 78 0.77 -17.83 9.21
N ASP A 79 -0.29 -18.26 9.89
CA ASP A 79 -1.18 -19.27 9.32
C ASP A 79 -2.11 -18.68 8.26
N GLU A 80 -2.73 -19.54 7.46
CA GLU A 80 -3.62 -19.12 6.36
C GLU A 80 -4.80 -18.28 6.86
N GLY A 81 -5.29 -18.54 8.07
CA GLY A 81 -6.37 -17.78 8.69
C GLY A 81 -5.92 -16.35 8.98
N GLY A 82 -4.74 -16.19 9.57
CA GLY A 82 -4.15 -14.89 9.85
C GLY A 82 -3.92 -14.07 8.58
N LEU A 83 -3.38 -14.68 7.53
CA LEU A 83 -3.20 -14.03 6.23
C LEU A 83 -4.52 -13.59 5.60
N ALA A 84 -5.55 -14.42 5.67
CA ALA A 84 -6.89 -14.07 5.20
C ALA A 84 -7.48 -12.90 5.99
N THR A 85 -7.34 -12.90 7.31
CA THR A 85 -7.79 -11.80 8.18
C THR A 85 -7.07 -10.49 7.86
N MET A 86 -5.75 -10.51 7.65
CA MET A 86 -4.98 -9.32 7.23
C MET A 86 -5.45 -8.81 5.87
N ALA A 87 -5.69 -9.72 4.92
CA ALA A 87 -6.15 -9.36 3.58
C ALA A 87 -7.52 -8.68 3.61
N GLU A 88 -8.48 -9.23 4.35
CA GLU A 88 -9.81 -8.64 4.53
C GLU A 88 -9.72 -7.26 5.22
N ALA A 89 -8.96 -7.17 6.31
CA ALA A 89 -8.81 -5.94 7.07
C ALA A 89 -8.12 -4.80 6.30
N SER A 90 -7.37 -5.13 5.23
CA SER A 90 -6.71 -4.15 4.38
C SER A 90 -7.66 -3.42 3.43
N GLY A 91 -8.84 -3.98 3.13
CA GLY A 91 -9.77 -3.42 2.15
C GLY A 91 -9.21 -3.29 0.73
N GLY A 92 -8.21 -4.10 0.37
CA GLY A 92 -7.54 -4.06 -0.93
C GLY A 92 -6.40 -3.05 -1.05
N ASP A 93 -5.99 -2.41 0.06
CA ASP A 93 -4.79 -1.56 0.12
C ASP A 93 -3.56 -2.39 0.52
N ALA A 94 -2.64 -2.59 -0.43
CA ALA A 94 -1.37 -3.29 -0.24
C ALA A 94 -0.52 -2.71 0.90
N ARG A 95 -0.42 -1.38 0.99
CA ARG A 95 0.38 -0.71 2.01
C ARG A 95 -0.20 -0.97 3.39
N ARG A 96 -1.54 -0.92 3.51
CA ARG A 96 -2.23 -1.24 4.77
C ARG A 96 -2.01 -2.70 5.18
N ALA A 97 -2.11 -3.64 4.23
CA ALA A 97 -1.86 -5.05 4.50
C ALA A 97 -0.44 -5.30 5.04
N LEU A 98 0.57 -4.73 4.38
CA LEU A 98 1.97 -4.86 4.80
C LEU A 98 2.22 -4.20 6.17
N ASN A 99 1.62 -3.05 6.45
CA ASN A 99 1.72 -2.41 7.76
C ASN A 99 1.08 -3.26 8.87
N ILE A 100 -0.06 -3.91 8.61
CA ILE A 100 -0.66 -4.84 9.58
C ILE A 100 0.29 -6.01 9.85
N LEU A 101 0.90 -6.58 8.80
CA LEU A 101 1.88 -7.65 8.93
C LEU A 101 3.12 -7.22 9.72
N GLU A 102 3.65 -6.03 9.44
CA GLU A 102 4.80 -5.45 10.15
C GLU A 102 4.52 -5.31 11.65
N VAL A 103 3.41 -4.68 12.03
CA VAL A 103 3.06 -4.52 13.45
C VAL A 103 2.75 -5.87 14.10
N ALA A 104 2.17 -6.82 13.36
CA ALA A 104 1.97 -8.18 13.87
C ALA A 104 3.29 -8.91 14.10
N ALA A 105 4.31 -8.68 13.27
CA ALA A 105 5.64 -9.23 13.44
C ALA A 105 6.35 -8.66 14.68
N ASP A 106 6.21 -7.37 14.94
CA ASP A 106 6.76 -6.72 16.14
C ASP A 106 6.19 -7.28 17.44
N LEU A 107 4.95 -7.80 17.39
CA LEU A 107 4.25 -8.41 18.52
C LEU A 107 4.28 -9.94 18.51
N ALA A 108 4.93 -10.55 17.51
CA ALA A 108 5.04 -11.99 17.40
C ALA A 108 6.03 -12.52 18.44
N GLU A 109 5.66 -13.61 19.09
CA GLU A 109 6.54 -14.33 20.00
C GLU A 109 7.03 -15.63 19.32
N PRO A 110 8.23 -16.12 19.67
CA PRO A 110 8.73 -17.37 19.14
C PRO A 110 7.84 -18.55 19.56
N ASP A 111 7.56 -19.44 18.62
CA ASP A 111 6.92 -20.72 18.88
C ASP A 111 7.89 -21.75 19.49
N ASP A 112 7.43 -22.99 19.66
CA ASP A 112 8.23 -24.08 20.24
C ASP A 112 9.51 -24.39 19.43
N ASP A 113 9.56 -24.03 18.13
CA ASP A 113 10.74 -24.17 17.28
C ASP A 113 11.66 -22.94 17.33
N GLY A 114 11.31 -21.92 18.13
CA GLY A 114 12.05 -20.66 18.23
C GLY A 114 11.79 -19.68 17.08
N VAL A 115 10.75 -19.90 16.26
CA VAL A 115 10.41 -19.03 15.13
C VAL A 115 9.27 -18.11 15.51
N ASN A 116 9.40 -16.80 15.23
CA ASN A 116 8.36 -15.83 15.54
C ASN A 116 7.06 -16.20 14.83
N ARG A 117 5.96 -16.28 15.59
CA ARG A 117 4.65 -16.68 15.07
C ARG A 117 3.59 -15.63 15.36
N VAL A 118 2.91 -15.19 14.31
CA VAL A 118 1.71 -14.36 14.45
C VAL A 118 0.53 -15.26 14.81
N THR A 119 -0.12 -14.97 15.93
CA THR A 119 -1.31 -15.69 16.40
C THR A 119 -2.58 -14.87 16.15
N ALA A 120 -3.74 -15.51 16.30
CA ALA A 120 -5.03 -14.81 16.27
C ALA A 120 -5.12 -13.71 17.34
N GLN A 121 -4.53 -13.93 18.52
CA GLN A 121 -4.48 -12.93 19.59
C GLN A 121 -3.61 -11.73 19.21
N THR A 122 -2.44 -11.98 18.60
CA THR A 122 -1.57 -10.94 18.05
C THR A 122 -2.35 -10.07 17.07
N LEU A 123 -3.05 -10.71 16.11
CA LEU A 123 -3.86 -10.01 15.11
C LEU A 123 -5.01 -9.20 15.72
N GLU A 124 -5.71 -9.73 16.71
CA GLU A 124 -6.77 -9.00 17.40
C GLU A 124 -6.24 -7.69 18.01
N GLN A 125 -5.08 -7.73 18.66
CA GLN A 125 -4.44 -6.54 19.25
C GLN A 125 -4.04 -5.52 18.19
N VAL A 126 -3.46 -5.97 17.07
CA VAL A 126 -3.06 -5.09 15.95
C VAL A 126 -4.28 -4.40 15.33
N LEU A 127 -5.35 -5.16 15.10
CA LEU A 127 -6.56 -4.64 14.46
C LEU A 127 -7.34 -3.68 15.37
N GLN A 128 -7.40 -3.94 16.68
CA GLN A 128 -7.98 -3.01 17.65
C GLN A 128 -7.21 -1.69 17.71
N THR A 129 -5.87 -1.75 17.66
CA THR A 129 -5.01 -0.56 17.66
C THR A 129 -5.14 0.23 16.37
N SER A 130 -5.23 -0.47 15.24
CA SER A 130 -5.47 0.10 13.92
C SER A 130 -6.80 0.86 13.86
N LEU A 131 -7.91 0.25 14.30
CA LEU A 131 -9.23 0.90 14.34
C LEU A 131 -9.20 2.23 15.12
N ARG A 132 -8.55 2.25 16.29
CA ARG A 132 -8.40 3.48 17.10
C ARG A 132 -7.57 4.57 16.43
N ARG A 133 -6.64 4.20 15.54
CA ARG A 133 -5.79 5.13 14.80
C ARG A 133 -6.54 5.71 13.59
N PHE A 134 -7.48 4.95 13.02
CA PHE A 134 -8.30 5.35 11.86
C PHE A 134 -9.54 6.18 12.23
N ASP A 135 -10.05 6.09 13.46
CA ASP A 135 -11.13 6.98 13.97
C ASP A 135 -10.67 8.44 14.21
N LYS A 136 -9.41 8.78 13.96
CA LYS A 136 -8.87 10.15 14.08
C LYS A 136 -8.52 10.80 12.73
N GLY A 137 -9.17 10.36 11.64
CA GLY A 137 -9.08 10.96 10.31
C GLY A 137 -10.19 11.95 10.03
#